data_AF-A0A7Y5RSK3-F1
#
_entry.id   AF-A0A7Y5RSK3-F1
#
_cell.length_a   1.000
_cell.length_b   1.000
_cell.length_c   1.000
_cell.angle_alpha   90.00
_cell.angle_beta   90.00
_cell.angle_gamma   90.00
#
_symmetry.space_group_name_H-M   'P 1'
#
loop_
_entity.id
_entity.type
_entity.pdbx_description
1 polymer ?
#
loop_
_entity_poly.entity_id
_entity_poly.type
_entity_poly.pdbx_seq_one_letter_code
_entity_poly.pdbx_strand_id
1 'polypeptide(L)' 'MAQPNSKGPQFIRFMLPLLRSLREMGGAAPASDATDDVVLREKIPDTELAETLKNGESRIRNQIAWARMYLVKAGYMDW' A
#
# COMPACT_ATOMS: atom_id res chain seq x y z
N MET A 1 2.23 31.10 -14.72
CA MET A 1 1.75 29.74 -15.05
C MET A 1 2.60 28.73 -14.29
N ALA A 2 2.04 28.01 -13.31
CA ALA A 2 2.73 26.94 -12.59
C ALA A 2 1.73 25.95 -11.95
N GLN A 3 1.54 24.85 -12.68
CA GLN A 3 1.12 23.47 -12.31
C GLN A 3 -0.13 23.21 -11.43
N PRO A 4 -1.26 22.78 -12.02
CA PRO A 4 -2.33 22.11 -11.31
C PRO A 4 -2.10 20.58 -11.35
N ASN A 5 -1.53 19.99 -10.30
CA ASN A 5 -1.76 18.56 -10.00
C ASN A 5 -1.30 18.20 -8.59
N SER A 6 -1.99 18.66 -7.55
CA SER A 6 -1.85 18.07 -6.23
C SER A 6 -2.47 16.67 -6.24
N LYS A 7 -1.78 15.70 -6.86
CA LYS A 7 -2.12 14.29 -6.70
C LYS A 7 -2.07 14.02 -5.20
N GLY A 8 -3.22 13.68 -4.61
CA GLY A 8 -3.33 13.40 -3.19
C GLY A 8 -2.39 12.29 -2.73
N PRO A 9 -2.46 11.89 -1.45
CA PRO A 9 -1.57 10.89 -0.90
C PRO A 9 -1.54 9.60 -1.75
N GLN A 10 -0.35 9.22 -2.22
CA GLN A 10 -0.20 8.10 -3.16
C GLN A 10 -0.58 6.74 -2.55
N PHE A 11 -0.57 6.62 -1.21
CA PHE A 11 -0.95 5.39 -0.53
C PHE A 11 -2.41 4.98 -0.74
N ILE A 12 -3.29 5.93 -1.10
CA ILE A 12 -4.73 5.67 -1.25
C ILE A 12 -4.99 4.56 -2.29
N ARG A 13 -4.15 4.47 -3.33
CA ARG A 13 -4.28 3.42 -4.36
C ARG A 13 -4.17 2.00 -3.79
N PHE A 14 -3.50 1.82 -2.65
CA PHE A 14 -3.30 0.51 -2.02
C PHE A 14 -4.40 0.10 -1.04
N MET A 15 -5.34 0.98 -0.71
CA MET A 15 -6.41 0.65 0.24
C MET A 15 -7.34 -0.45 -0.28
N LEU A 16 -7.83 -0.33 -1.52
CA LEU A 16 -8.71 -1.35 -2.10
C LEU A 16 -8.00 -2.68 -2.37
N PRO A 17 -6.77 -2.70 -2.92
CA PRO A 17 -5.97 -3.93 -3.02
C PRO A 17 -5.76 -4.64 -1.68
N LEU A 18 -5.43 -3.89 -0.60
CA LEU A 18 -5.26 -4.47 0.74
C LEU A 18 -6.54 -5.16 1.25
N LEU A 19 -7.70 -4.52 1.11
CA LEU A 19 -8.97 -5.11 1.55
C LEU A 19 -9.34 -6.35 0.73
N ARG A 20 -9.02 -6.35 -0.57
CA ARG A 20 -9.21 -7.54 -1.43
C ARG A 20 -8.30 -8.68 -1.00
N SER A 21 -7.02 -8.38 -0.79
CA SER A 21 -6.02 -9.33 -0.30
C SER A 21 -6.49 -10.04 0.98
N LEU A 22 -6.88 -9.26 1.99
CA LEU A 22 -7.37 -9.81 3.25
C LEU A 22 -8.64 -10.64 3.09
N ARG A 23 -9.60 -10.18 2.28
CA ARG A 23 -10.84 -10.92 2.04
C ARG A 23 -10.56 -12.30 1.46
N GLU A 24 -9.63 -12.38 0.50
CA GLU A 24 -9.26 -13.64 -0.15
C GLU A 24 -8.45 -14.55 0.78
N MET A 25 -7.70 -13.99 1.74
CA MET A 25 -6.98 -14.72 2.78
C MET A 25 -7.85 -15.16 3.97
N GLY A 26 -9.17 -14.99 3.90
CA GLY A 26 -10.09 -15.41 4.97
C GLY A 26 -10.31 -14.36 6.07
N GLY A 27 -9.93 -13.11 5.82
CA GLY A 27 -10.19 -11.95 6.69
C GLY A 27 -9.03 -11.58 7.61
N ALA A 28 -8.01 -12.44 7.73
CA ALA A 28 -6.82 -12.17 8.53
C ALA A 28 -5.57 -12.62 7.78
N ALA A 29 -4.55 -11.76 7.74
CA ALA A 29 -3.25 -12.11 7.17
C ALA A 29 -2.13 -11.33 7.88
N PRO A 30 -0.91 -11.89 7.96
CA PRO A 30 0.27 -11.14 8.34
C PRO A 30 0.46 -9.90 7.44
N ALA A 31 0.95 -8.81 8.03
CA ALA A 31 1.17 -7.57 7.28
C ALA A 31 2.15 -7.75 6.10
N SER A 32 3.13 -8.65 6.23
CA SER A 32 4.05 -9.04 5.15
C SER A 32 3.31 -9.65 3.97
N ASP A 33 2.42 -10.61 4.25
CA ASP A 33 1.75 -11.42 3.24
C ASP A 33 0.75 -10.56 2.46
N ALA A 34 -0.02 -9.74 3.17
CA ALA A 34 -0.92 -8.76 2.55
C ALA A 34 -0.15 -7.73 1.71
N THR A 35 1.05 -7.32 2.14
CA THR A 35 1.89 -6.38 1.37
C THR A 35 2.41 -7.01 0.09
N ASP A 36 2.94 -8.22 0.18
CA ASP A 36 3.52 -8.92 -0.96
C ASP A 36 2.43 -9.28 -2.00
N ASP A 37 1.25 -9.70 -1.55
CA ASP A 37 0.09 -9.95 -2.43
C ASP A 37 -0.41 -8.67 -3.11
N VAL A 38 -0.42 -7.52 -2.43
CA VAL A 38 -0.75 -6.22 -3.06
C VAL A 38 0.27 -5.84 -4.13
N VAL A 39 1.56 -6.03 -3.87
CA VAL A 39 2.62 -5.76 -4.85
C VAL A 39 2.43 -6.60 -6.11
N LEU A 40 2.13 -7.90 -5.94
CA LEU A 40 1.88 -8.83 -7.04
C LEU A 40 0.63 -8.43 -7.86
N ARG A 41 -0.46 -8.04 -7.18
CA ARG A 41 -1.72 -7.66 -7.83
C ARG A 41 -1.65 -6.37 -8.62
N GLU A 42 -0.99 -5.36 -8.06
CA GLU A 42 -0.87 -4.05 -8.69
C GLU A 42 0.12 -4.04 -9.87
N LYS A 43 0.83 -5.16 -10.10
CA LYS A 43 1.82 -5.32 -11.19
C LYS A 43 2.80 -4.15 -11.23
N ILE A 44 3.26 -3.76 -10.04
CA ILE A 44 4.15 -2.60 -9.88
C ILE A 44 5.45 -2.90 -10.62
N PRO A 45 5.91 -2.01 -11.52
CA PRO A 45 7.13 -2.24 -12.28
C PRO A 45 8.35 -2.26 -11.35
N ASP A 46 9.35 -3.06 -11.70
CA ASP A 46 10.58 -3.21 -10.91
C ASP A 46 11.29 -1.87 -10.64
N THR A 47 11.21 -0.94 -11.59
CA THR A 47 11.76 0.41 -11.41
C THR A 47 11.12 1.16 -10.27
N GLU A 48 9.82 1.00 -10.06
CA GLU A 48 9.07 1.63 -8.96
C GLU A 48 9.25 0.86 -7.65
N LEU A 49 9.36 -0.46 -7.70
CA LEU A 49 9.68 -1.29 -6.52
C LEU A 49 11.09 -1.02 -5.98
N ALA A 50 12.04 -0.73 -6.87
CA ALA A 50 13.41 -0.36 -6.53
C ALA A 50 13.54 1.06 -5.97
N GLU A 51 12.49 1.89 -6.04
CA GLU A 51 12.54 3.22 -5.45
C GLU A 51 12.60 3.15 -3.92
N THR A 52 13.65 3.75 -3.37
CA THR A 52 13.81 3.89 -1.93
C THR A 52 13.59 5.34 -1.48
N LEU A 53 13.16 5.50 -0.24
CA LEU A 53 13.14 6.78 0.46
C LEU A 53 14.55 7.18 0.89
N LYS A 54 14.71 8.39 1.43
CA LYS A 54 16.01 8.93 1.89
C LYS A 54 16.68 8.06 2.97
N ASN A 55 15.89 7.28 3.71
CA ASN A 55 16.36 6.36 4.75
C ASN A 55 16.67 4.94 4.22
N GLY A 56 16.53 4.70 2.91
CA GLY A 56 16.79 3.39 2.28
C GLY A 56 15.60 2.43 2.29
N GLU A 57 14.48 2.77 2.93
CA GLU A 57 13.27 1.92 2.91
C GLU A 57 12.56 1.98 1.56
N SER A 58 11.94 0.87 1.14
CA SER A 58 11.13 0.83 -0.09
C SER A 58 9.96 1.81 -0.01
N ARG A 59 9.85 2.69 -1.02
CA ARG A 59 8.76 3.67 -1.13
C ARG A 59 7.40 2.97 -1.18
N ILE A 60 7.30 1.88 -1.94
CA ILE A 60 6.05 1.11 -2.11
C ILE A 60 5.63 0.45 -0.81
N ARG A 61 6.54 -0.27 -0.14
CA ARG A 61 6.24 -0.93 1.14
C ARG A 61 5.80 0.09 2.19
N ASN A 62 6.45 1.25 2.25
CA ASN A 62 6.02 2.35 3.11
C ASN A 62 4.60 2.84 2.76
N GLN A 63 4.29 3.08 1.47
CA GLN A 63 2.94 3.48 1.07
C GLN A 63 1.88 2.44 1.44
N ILE A 64 2.16 1.14 1.28
CA ILE A 64 1.23 0.07 1.68
C ILE A 64 1.03 0.07 3.21
N ALA A 65 2.10 0.25 3.99
CA ALA A 65 2.00 0.37 5.45
C ALA A 65 1.13 1.57 5.88
N TRP A 66 1.24 2.71 5.19
CA TRP A 66 0.36 3.86 5.41
C TRP A 66 -1.11 3.54 5.10
N ALA A 67 -1.38 2.89 3.97
CA ALA A 67 -2.74 2.46 3.62
C ALA A 67 -3.33 1.51 4.69
N ARG A 68 -2.54 0.53 5.15
CA ARG A 68 -2.92 -0.37 6.24
C ARG A 68 -3.25 0.39 7.51
N MET A 69 -2.36 1.27 7.97
CA MET A 69 -2.55 2.05 9.18
C MET A 69 -3.86 2.84 9.14
N TYR A 70 -4.20 3.46 8.01
CA TYR A 70 -5.44 4.21 7.87
C TYR A 70 -6.69 3.31 7.85
N LEU A 71 -6.62 2.13 7.24
CA LEU A 71 -7.71 1.15 7.27
C LEU A 71 -7.97 0.63 8.69
N VAL A 72 -6.91 0.38 9.46
CA VAL A 72 -7.01 -0.01 10.86
C VAL A 72 -7.62 1.12 11.69
N LYS A 73 -7.14 2.36 11.54
CA LYS A 73 -7.73 3.53 12.22
C LYS A 73 -9.20 3.76 11.87
N ALA A 74 -9.61 3.39 10.67
CA ALA A 74 -10.98 3.52 10.19
C ALA A 74 -11.89 2.33 10.57
N GLY A 75 -11.35 1.29 11.22
CA GLY A 75 -12.11 0.12 11.65
C GLY A 75 -12.42 -0.90 10.55
N TYR A 76 -11.69 -0.85 9.43
CA TYR A 76 -11.83 -1.82 8.33
C TYR A 76 -10.85 -3.01 8.45
N MET A 77 -9.92 -2.98 9.40
CA MET A 77 -8.88 -3.98 9.58
C MET A 77 -8.42 -4.04 11.04
N ASP A 78 -8.03 -5.22 11.50
CA ASP A 78 -7.38 -5.42 12.80
C ASP A 78 -5.85 -5.30 12.72
N TRP A 79 -5.22 -5.06 13.88
CA TRP A 79 -3.78 -4.82 14.00
C TRP A 79 -2.92 -6.04 13.74
#